data_AF-A0A3N5IQH5-F1
#
_entry.id   AF-A0A3N5IQH5-F1
#
_cell.length_a   1.000
_cell.length_b   1.000
_cell.length_c   1.000
_cell.angle_alpha   90.00
_cell.angle_beta   90.00
_cell.angle_gamma   90.00
#
_symmetry.space_group_name_H-M   'P 1'
#
loop_
_entity.id
_entity.type
_entity.pdbx_description
1 polymer ?
#
loop_
_entity_poly.entity_id
_entity_poly.type
_entity_poly.pdbx_seq_one_letter_code
_entity_poly.pdbx_strand_id
1 'polypeptide(L)'
;DFLTHDGDNQEVSLIKHEERSLVKRDIAGALANLNERESYIIQHRVMADDPLTLQEIGDKYNITRERARQIEKQALKKVQLALPYLKPDN
;
A
#
# COMPACT_ATOMS: atom_id res chain seq x y z
N ASP A 1 -25.06 -35.38 -17.91
CA ASP A 1 -24.07 -34.83 -16.97
C ASP A 1 -23.15 -33.91 -17.77
N PHE A 2 -23.30 -32.60 -17.63
CA PHE A 2 -22.58 -31.60 -18.44
C PHE A 2 -21.54 -30.94 -17.54
N LEU A 3 -20.28 -31.32 -17.70
CA LEU A 3 -19.15 -30.69 -17.03
C LEU A 3 -18.97 -29.30 -17.63
N THR A 4 -19.56 -28.27 -17.01
CA THR A 4 -19.20 -26.88 -17.25
C THR A 4 -17.79 -26.68 -16.71
N HIS A 5 -16.82 -26.59 -17.61
CA HIS A 5 -15.44 -26.30 -17.28
C HIS A 5 -15.37 -24.83 -16.83
N ASP A 6 -15.41 -24.63 -15.51
CA ASP A 6 -15.36 -23.33 -14.84
C ASP A 6 -13.91 -22.80 -14.76
N GLY A 7 -13.19 -22.90 -15.89
CA GLY A 7 -11.87 -22.33 -16.05
C GLY A 7 -12.00 -20.93 -16.61
N ASP A 8 -11.48 -19.92 -15.91
CA ASP A 8 -11.34 -18.56 -16.43
C ASP A 8 -10.83 -18.64 -17.89
N ASN A 9 -11.61 -18.13 -18.86
CA ASN A 9 -11.14 -18.04 -20.25
C ASN A 9 -9.82 -17.23 -20.28
N GLN A 10 -8.96 -17.49 -21.26
CA GLN A 10 -7.67 -16.82 -21.41
C GLN A 10 -7.81 -15.29 -21.38
N GLU A 11 -8.90 -14.74 -21.91
CA GLU A 11 -9.24 -13.31 -21.84
C GLU A 11 -9.44 -12.81 -20.41
N VAL A 12 -10.16 -13.57 -19.57
CA VAL A 12 -10.41 -13.22 -18.16
C VAL A 12 -9.11 -13.26 -17.36
N SER A 13 -8.26 -14.27 -17.60
CA SER A 13 -6.94 -14.36 -16.96
C SER A 13 -6.02 -13.21 -17.39
N LEU A 14 -6.08 -12.79 -18.66
CA LEU A 14 -5.29 -11.68 -19.20
C LEU A 14 -5.70 -10.35 -18.55
N ILE A 15 -7.00 -10.06 -18.50
CA ILE A 15 -7.55 -8.86 -17.85
C ILE A 15 -7.12 -8.80 -16.38
N LYS A 16 -7.28 -9.88 -15.62
CA LYS A 16 -6.85 -9.96 -14.21
C LYS A 16 -5.34 -9.71 -14.05
N HIS A 17 -4.52 -10.19 -14.97
CA HIS A 17 -3.08 -9.99 -14.94
C HIS A 17 -2.69 -8.53 -15.23
N GLU A 18 -3.33 -7.90 -16.22
CA GLU A 18 -3.12 -6.50 -16.57
C GLU A 18 -3.54 -5.57 -15.42
N GLU A 19 -4.73 -5.78 -14.83
CA GLU A 19 -5.20 -5.03 -13.66
C GLU A 19 -4.22 -5.11 -12.49
N ARG A 20 -3.74 -6.32 -12.16
CA ARG A 20 -2.73 -6.52 -11.10
C ARG A 20 -1.43 -5.78 -11.40
N SER A 21 -1.02 -5.75 -12.65
CA SER A 21 0.22 -5.09 -13.09
C SER A 21 0.12 -3.57 -12.97
N LEU A 22 -1.03 -3.00 -13.35
CA LEU A 22 -1.33 -1.58 -13.19
C LEU A 22 -1.31 -1.18 -11.71
N VAL A 23 -2.07 -1.90 -10.87
CA VAL A 23 -2.12 -1.66 -9.42
C VAL A 23 -0.73 -1.76 -8.79
N LYS A 24 0.07 -2.77 -9.14
CA LYS A 24 1.44 -2.90 -8.65
C LYS A 24 2.30 -1.70 -9.02
N ARG A 25 2.22 -1.23 -10.27
CA ARG A 25 2.99 -0.10 -10.75
C ARG A 25 2.62 1.18 -10.01
N ASP A 26 1.33 1.40 -9.79
CA ASP A 26 0.84 2.59 -9.12
C ASP A 26 1.25 2.59 -7.63
N ILE A 27 1.16 1.44 -6.95
CA ILE A 27 1.67 1.28 -5.58
C ILE A 27 3.18 1.52 -5.53
N ALA A 28 3.94 0.96 -6.47
CA ALA A 28 5.39 1.17 -6.52
C ALA A 28 5.75 2.65 -6.72
N GLY A 29 5.03 3.36 -7.60
CA GLY A 29 5.17 4.80 -7.80
C GLY A 29 4.81 5.61 -6.54
N ALA A 30 3.76 5.21 -5.83
CA ALA A 30 3.36 5.83 -4.56
C ALA A 30 4.46 5.70 -3.50
N LEU A 31 5.03 4.51 -3.34
CA LEU A 31 6.11 4.24 -2.39
C LEU A 31 7.41 4.96 -2.76
N ALA A 32 7.70 5.15 -4.06
CA ALA A 32 8.89 5.86 -4.53
C ALA A 32 8.90 7.36 -4.17
N ASN A 33 7.74 7.97 -3.92
CA ASN A 33 7.62 9.37 -3.49
C ASN A 33 7.80 9.58 -1.99
N LEU A 34 7.97 8.50 -1.23
CA LEU A 34 8.21 8.54 0.21
C LEU A 34 9.70 8.66 0.50
N ASN A 35 10.05 9.49 1.47
CA ASN A 35 11.40 9.45 2.03
C ASN A 35 11.61 8.16 2.84
N GLU A 36 12.86 7.89 3.24
CA GLU A 36 13.23 6.66 3.97
C GLU A 36 12.36 6.42 5.21
N ARG A 37 12.11 7.47 6.01
CA ARG A 37 11.31 7.36 7.25
C ARG A 37 9.83 7.12 6.96
N GLU A 38 9.29 7.82 5.97
CA GLU A 38 7.91 7.65 5.52
C GLU A 38 7.70 6.23 4.97
N SER A 39 8.61 5.77 4.10
CA SER A 39 8.58 4.43 3.52
C SER A 39 8.66 3.35 4.59
N TYR A 40 9.57 3.51 5.58
CA TYR A 40 9.68 2.59 6.71
C TYR A 40 8.37 2.48 7.49
N ILE A 41 7.75 3.62 7.83
CA ILE A 41 6.47 3.65 8.56
C ILE A 41 5.36 2.96 7.76
N ILE A 42 5.24 3.25 6.46
CA ILE A 42 4.23 2.61 5.62
C ILE A 42 4.43 1.10 5.58
N GLN A 43 5.66 0.63 5.36
CA GLN A 43 5.95 -0.80 5.26
C GLN A 43 5.75 -1.54 6.58
N HIS A 44 6.24 -1.01 7.70
CA HIS A 44 6.31 -1.74 8.97
C HIS A 44 5.10 -1.52 9.89
N ARG A 45 4.20 -0.59 9.55
CA ARG A 45 3.04 -0.28 10.39
C ARG A 45 1.72 -0.21 9.64
N VAL A 46 1.71 0.16 8.35
CA VAL A 46 0.47 0.23 7.56
C VAL A 46 0.26 -1.03 6.74
N MET A 47 1.32 -1.57 6.13
CA MET A 47 1.27 -2.72 5.23
C MET A 47 1.75 -4.03 5.89
N ALA A 48 2.23 -3.97 7.13
CA ALA A 48 2.74 -5.14 7.85
C ALA A 48 1.61 -5.95 8.47
N ASP A 49 1.75 -7.28 8.43
CA ASP A 49 0.85 -8.21 9.13
C ASP A 49 0.93 -8.04 10.66
N ASP A 50 2.13 -7.74 11.17
CA ASP A 50 2.38 -7.39 12.57
C ASP A 50 2.90 -5.94 12.66
N PRO A 51 2.00 -4.95 12.84
CA PRO A 51 2.35 -3.54 12.70
C PRO A 51 3.05 -2.99 13.95
N LEU A 52 4.22 -2.38 13.76
CA LEU A 52 4.94 -1.67 14.81
C LEU A 52 4.11 -0.50 15.38
N THR A 53 4.25 -0.24 16.68
CA THR A 53 3.66 0.93 17.35
C THR A 53 4.39 2.23 16.95
N LEU A 54 3.68 3.37 17.02
CA LEU A 54 4.32 4.69 16.85
C LEU A 54 5.43 4.95 17.88
N GLN A 55 5.35 4.31 19.05
CA GLN A 55 6.37 4.41 20.08
C GLN A 55 7.63 3.68 19.64
N GLU A 56 7.53 2.42 19.20
CA GLU A 56 8.68 1.64 18.71
C GLU A 56 9.37 2.29 17.51
N ILE A 57 8.58 2.88 16.60
CA ILE A 57 9.14 3.66 15.48
C ILE A 57 9.82 4.93 15.99
N GLY A 58 9.21 5.60 16.95
CA GLY A 58 9.77 6.78 17.60
C GLY A 58 11.13 6.48 18.22
N ASP A 59 11.21 5.39 18.98
CA ASP A 59 12.42 4.92 19.65
C ASP A 59 13.52 4.59 18.62
N LYS A 60 13.18 3.89 17.52
CA LYS A 60 14.13 3.58 16.43
C LYS A 60 14.77 4.81 15.80
N TYR A 61 13.97 5.85 15.57
CA TYR A 61 14.43 7.10 14.92
C TYR A 61 14.83 8.19 15.90
N ASN A 62 14.81 7.89 17.21
CA ASN A 62 15.05 8.84 18.29
C ASN A 62 14.18 10.11 18.18
N ILE A 63 12.88 9.92 17.91
CA ILE A 63 11.86 10.97 17.82
C ILE A 63 10.69 10.65 18.76
N THR A 64 9.90 11.66 19.08
CA THR A 64 8.71 11.46 19.90
C THR A 64 7.64 10.67 19.14
N ARG A 65 6.76 9.98 19.90
CA ARG A 65 5.58 9.29 19.36
C ARG A 65 4.72 10.20 18.48
N GLU A 66 4.51 11.46 18.89
CA GLU A 66 3.73 12.41 18.09
C GLU A 66 4.45 12.77 16.79
N ARG A 67 5.79 12.87 16.80
CA ARG A 67 6.53 13.09 15.57
C ARG A 67 6.40 11.91 14.61
N ALA A 68 6.47 10.68 15.11
CA ALA A 68 6.20 9.49 14.31
C ALA A 68 4.77 9.52 13.72
N ARG A 69 3.76 9.92 14.50
CA ARG A 69 2.36 10.08 14.04
C ARG A 69 2.23 11.09 12.91
N GLN A 70 2.94 12.22 13.01
CA GLN A 70 2.93 13.25 11.97
C GLN A 70 3.53 12.72 10.67
N ILE A 71 4.65 11.99 10.74
CA ILE A 71 5.29 11.40 9.56
C ILE A 71 4.36 10.35 8.94
N GLU A 72 3.73 9.49 9.74
CA GLU A 72 2.73 8.52 9.26
C GLU A 72 1.60 9.21 8.48
N LYS A 73 1.00 10.26 9.05
CA LYS A 73 -0.08 11.01 8.41
C LYS A 73 0.38 11.64 7.08
N GLN A 74 1.61 12.17 7.04
CA GLN A 74 2.17 12.75 5.82
C GLN A 74 2.43 11.67 4.75
N ALA A 75 2.99 10.53 5.14
CA ALA A 75 3.24 9.40 4.25
C ALA A 75 1.92 8.86 3.65
N LEU A 76 0.91 8.63 4.51
CA LEU A 76 -0.41 8.18 4.06
C LEU A 76 -1.05 9.16 3.08
N LYS A 77 -0.94 10.47 3.31
CA LYS A 77 -1.45 11.48 2.39
C LYS A 77 -0.75 11.42 1.03
N LYS A 78 0.57 11.20 1.00
CA LYS A 78 1.32 11.05 -0.27
C LYS A 78 0.89 9.80 -1.02
N VAL A 79 0.74 8.67 -0.33
CA VAL A 79 0.26 7.42 -0.93
C VAL A 79 -1.15 7.61 -1.50
N GLN A 80 -2.06 8.25 -0.77
CA GLN A 80 -3.42 8.56 -1.24
C GLN A 80 -3.45 9.46 -2.48
N LEU A 81 -2.53 10.42 -2.59
CA LEU A 81 -2.42 11.30 -3.76
C LEU A 81 -1.89 10.56 -4.99
N ALA A 82 -1.01 9.58 -4.79
CA ALA A 82 -0.48 8.75 -5.87
C ALA A 82 -1.46 7.67 -6.35
N LEU A 83 -2.47 7.35 -5.54
CA LEU A 83 -3.49 6.32 -5.83
C LEU A 83 -4.91 6.93 -5.89
N PRO A 84 -5.19 7.89 -6.80
CA PRO A 84 -6.46 8.61 -6.82
C PRO A 84 -7.68 7.73 -7.11
N TYR A 85 -7.48 6.63 -7.85
CA TYR A 85 -8.55 5.72 -8.29
C TYR A 85 -8.84 4.57 -7.31
N LEU A 86 -8.08 4.44 -6.22
CA LEU A 86 -8.32 3.42 -5.18
C LEU A 86 -9.11 3.97 -3.98
N LYS A 87 -9.56 5.24 -4.04
CA LYS A 87 -10.55 5.70 -3.09
C LYS A 87 -11.86 4.94 -3.37
N PRO A 88 -12.43 4.21 -2.40
CA PRO A 88 -13.80 3.75 -2.56
C PRO A 88 -14.66 5.01 -2.73
N ASP A 89 -15.46 5.04 -3.79
CA ASP A 89 -16.51 6.05 -3.92
C ASP A 89 -17.37 6.00 -2.65
N ASN A 90 -17.50 7.15 -1.99
CA ASN A 90 -18.27 7.35 -0.78
C ASN A 90 -19.77 7.30 -1.08
#